data_AF-A3LZG5-F1
#
_entry.id   AF-A3LZG5-F1
#
_cell.length_a   1.000
_cell.length_b   1.000
_cell.length_c   1.000
_cell.angle_alpha   90.00
_cell.angle_beta   90.00
_cell.angle_gamma   90.00
#
_symmetry.space_group_name_H-M   'P 1'
#
loop_
_entity.id
_entity.type
_entity.pdbx_description
1 polymer ?
#
loop_
_entity_poly.entity_id
_entity_poly.type
_entity_poly.pdbx_seq_one_letter_code
_entity_poly.pdbx_strand_id
1 'polypeptide(L)'
;MPRRPSTGTQSDTPALHVVPSFYGVYLLQSEPKPSSFYIGSTPDPPRRLRQHNGDLKAGGAYRTKRAGFRPWRMLLVVYDFPSKVSALQFEHSFQHCHETRHIKQEERISKNKLSGRTLHHKVANVALLLRSSYFRHLPLKVLVFEEAVYNSFMNNKFVTCSHVDLLNTNFNEYFSVMEKDLDSTVDSWKTRHTNENEIWSMAKEAVILGSPRCALCLEPIEQVPETSSPISKRSDLQRYLQSESLPLVTMCYNPQCRDVFHLSCLGHRFTNSDGFQSLIPATVNRCCSCNAKLEWRTLAKIATKLRYYVLKDSLQLPSQVLENDDNYESQNVNDS
;
A
#
# COMPACT_ATOMS: atom_id res chain seq x y z
N MET A 1 21.28 -6.71 27.54
CA MET A 1 20.11 -7.60 27.44
C MET A 1 19.38 -7.29 26.15
N PRO A 2 19.11 -8.27 25.26
CA PRO A 2 18.32 -8.01 24.06
C PRO A 2 16.85 -7.84 24.48
N ARG A 3 16.20 -6.75 24.03
CA ARG A 3 14.76 -6.55 24.25
C ARG A 3 14.00 -7.69 23.56
N ARG A 4 13.15 -8.40 24.31
CA ARG A 4 12.18 -9.35 23.75
C ARG A 4 11.35 -8.64 22.67
N PRO A 5 11.04 -9.30 21.55
CA PRO A 5 9.99 -8.81 20.65
C PRO A 5 8.71 -8.68 21.46
N SER A 6 8.04 -7.53 21.38
CA SER A 6 6.68 -7.40 21.89
C SER A 6 5.83 -8.48 21.24
N THR A 7 5.27 -9.38 22.04
CA THR A 7 4.21 -10.28 21.61
C THR A 7 3.05 -9.40 21.19
N GLY A 8 2.91 -9.15 19.88
CA GLY A 8 1.73 -8.49 19.34
C GLY A 8 0.51 -9.26 19.80
N THR A 9 -0.35 -8.59 20.57
CA THR A 9 -1.66 -9.13 20.91
C THR A 9 -2.44 -9.34 19.61
N GLN A 10 -3.29 -10.37 19.54
CA GLN A 10 -4.12 -10.66 18.36
C GLN A 10 -5.00 -9.46 17.91
N SER A 11 -5.07 -8.38 18.70
CA SER A 11 -5.72 -7.11 18.41
C SER A 11 -5.24 -6.40 17.14
N ASP A 12 -3.98 -6.59 16.74
CA ASP A 12 -3.33 -5.70 15.77
C ASP A 12 -3.67 -6.04 14.31
N THR A 13 -4.34 -7.15 14.06
CA THR A 13 -4.80 -7.48 12.71
C THR A 13 -6.20 -6.89 12.49
N PRO A 14 -6.43 -6.08 11.43
CA PRO A 14 -7.78 -5.66 11.04
C PRO A 14 -8.71 -6.88 10.99
N ALA A 15 -9.80 -6.84 11.76
CA ALA A 15 -10.88 -7.84 11.59
C ALA A 15 -11.35 -7.84 10.12
N LEU A 16 -11.36 -6.64 9.52
CA LEU A 16 -11.66 -6.43 8.12
C LEU A 16 -10.53 -5.63 7.44
N HIS A 17 -9.76 -6.30 6.60
CA HIS A 17 -8.74 -5.61 5.80
C HIS A 17 -9.37 -4.93 4.57
N VAL A 18 -9.06 -3.64 4.41
CA VAL A 18 -9.31 -2.84 3.20
C VAL A 18 -7.97 -2.38 2.63
N VAL A 19 -7.74 -2.60 1.34
CA VAL A 19 -6.53 -2.12 0.67
C VAL A 19 -6.56 -0.59 0.65
N PRO A 20 -5.53 0.11 1.17
CA PRO A 20 -5.51 1.56 1.21
C PRO A 20 -5.60 2.21 -0.17
N SER A 21 -6.20 3.39 -0.25
CA SER A 21 -6.14 4.22 -1.46
C SER A 21 -4.69 4.56 -1.80
N PHE A 22 -3.97 5.04 -0.79
CA PHE A 22 -2.55 5.31 -0.81
C PHE A 22 -1.91 4.89 0.52
N TYR A 23 -0.71 4.32 0.44
CA TYR A 23 0.19 4.17 1.57
C TYR A 23 1.60 4.10 1.03
N GLY A 24 2.53 4.84 1.64
CA GLY A 24 3.90 4.92 1.17
C GLY A 24 4.95 4.96 2.26
N VAL A 25 6.17 4.55 1.91
CA VAL A 25 7.39 4.69 2.69
C VAL A 25 8.27 5.74 2.01
N TYR A 26 8.62 6.80 2.74
CA TYR A 26 9.31 7.96 2.20
C TYR A 26 10.73 8.11 2.75
N LEU A 27 11.55 8.83 1.99
CA LEU A 27 12.84 9.34 2.43
C LEU A 27 12.78 10.87 2.47
N LEU A 28 13.05 11.45 3.63
CA LEU A 28 13.25 12.89 3.79
C LEU A 28 14.74 13.21 3.87
N GLN A 29 15.08 14.44 3.50
CA GLN A 29 16.38 15.04 3.73
C GLN A 29 16.20 16.41 4.38
N SER A 30 17.05 16.72 5.34
CA SER A 30 17.13 18.06 5.92
C SER A 30 17.80 19.00 4.92
N GLU A 31 17.16 20.13 4.62
CA GLU A 31 17.77 21.17 3.78
C GLU A 31 19.02 21.80 4.42
N PRO A 32 19.00 22.27 5.69
CA PRO A 32 20.19 22.85 6.31
C PRO A 32 21.29 21.82 6.62
N LYS A 33 20.96 20.51 6.64
CA LYS A 33 21.92 19.42 6.91
C LYS A 33 21.78 18.32 5.87
N PRO A 34 22.34 18.47 4.66
CA PRO A 34 22.14 17.54 3.54
C PRO A 34 22.58 16.09 3.81
N SER A 35 23.43 15.84 4.80
CA SER A 35 23.81 14.49 5.23
C SER A 35 22.80 13.81 6.17
N SER A 36 21.74 14.53 6.56
CA SER A 36 20.72 14.06 7.50
C SER A 36 19.47 13.62 6.77
N PHE A 37 19.14 12.34 6.92
CA PHE A 37 17.98 11.71 6.31
C PHE A 37 17.01 11.19 7.37
N TYR A 38 15.75 11.08 7.01
CA TYR A 38 14.71 10.44 7.82
C TYR A 38 13.89 9.49 6.95
N ILE A 39 13.59 8.30 7.46
CA ILE A 39 12.77 7.29 6.78
C ILE A 39 11.52 7.09 7.63
N GLY A 40 10.35 7.13 7.01
CA GLY A 40 9.08 6.85 7.68
C GLY A 40 8.04 6.37 6.69
N SER A 41 6.83 6.10 7.18
CA SER A 41 5.69 5.72 6.36
C SER A 41 4.46 6.55 6.67
N THR A 42 3.54 6.64 5.71
CA THR A 42 2.30 7.43 5.85
C THR A 42 1.27 7.08 4.77
N PRO A 43 -0.03 7.16 5.08
CA PRO A 43 -1.09 7.21 4.08
C PRO A 43 -1.26 8.59 3.43
N ASP A 44 -0.67 9.66 3.99
CA ASP A 44 -0.87 11.05 3.57
C ASP A 44 0.47 11.83 3.60
N PRO A 45 1.24 11.80 2.51
CA PRO A 45 2.55 12.44 2.42
C PRO A 45 2.54 13.98 2.63
N PRO A 46 1.62 14.77 2.06
CA PRO A 46 1.52 16.21 2.32
C PRO A 46 1.35 16.54 3.79
N ARG A 47 0.35 15.91 4.45
CA ARG A 47 0.10 16.13 5.87
C ARG A 47 1.32 15.72 6.69
N ARG A 48 1.94 14.57 6.36
CA ARG A 48 3.12 14.08 7.08
C ARG A 48 4.33 15.01 6.96
N LEU A 49 4.58 15.56 5.77
CA LEU A 49 5.66 16.53 5.56
C LEU A 49 5.46 17.80 6.40
N ARG A 50 4.23 18.34 6.42
CA ARG A 50 3.86 19.49 7.26
C ARG A 50 4.05 19.25 8.75
N GLN A 51 3.74 18.04 9.23
CA GLN A 51 4.05 17.65 10.62
C GLN A 51 5.56 17.64 10.91
N HIS A 52 6.38 17.14 9.98
CA HIS A 52 7.84 17.14 10.12
C HIS A 52 8.41 18.56 10.15
N ASN A 53 7.89 19.46 9.32
CA ASN A 53 8.28 20.86 9.24
C ASN A 53 7.72 21.74 10.37
N GLY A 54 6.71 21.24 11.10
CA GLY A 54 6.15 21.93 12.26
C GLY A 54 4.98 22.84 11.92
N ASP A 55 4.47 22.80 10.69
CA ASP A 55 3.29 23.55 10.25
C ASP A 55 2.00 23.01 10.90
N LEU A 56 2.03 21.76 11.38
CA LEU A 56 0.97 21.11 12.13
C LEU A 56 1.40 20.91 13.59
N LYS A 57 0.55 21.34 14.52
CA LYS A 57 0.83 21.37 15.98
C LYS A 57 1.05 19.98 16.60
N ALA A 58 0.54 18.91 15.98
CA ALA A 58 0.62 17.54 16.47
C ALA A 58 1.20 16.58 15.42
N GLY A 59 1.83 15.49 15.87
CA GLY A 59 2.22 14.34 15.02
C GLY A 59 3.66 14.30 14.50
N GLY A 60 4.41 15.41 14.54
CA GLY A 60 5.80 15.42 14.05
C GLY A 60 6.74 14.48 14.81
N ALA A 61 7.59 13.72 14.11
CA ALA A 61 8.55 12.81 14.72
C ALA A 61 9.61 13.56 15.54
N TYR A 62 10.00 13.02 16.70
CA TYR A 62 10.95 13.66 17.63
C TYR A 62 12.27 14.10 16.95
N ARG A 63 12.86 13.25 16.11
CA ARG A 63 14.12 13.58 15.39
C ARG A 63 14.00 14.78 14.46
N THR A 64 12.82 15.00 13.90
CA THR A 64 12.57 16.12 12.98
C THR A 64 12.22 17.43 13.67
N LYS A 65 11.96 17.39 14.98
CA LYS A 65 11.73 18.59 15.82
C LYS A 65 13.02 19.25 16.28
N ARG A 66 14.18 18.61 16.12
CA ARG A 66 15.47 19.16 16.57
C ARG A 66 15.78 20.48 15.85
N ALA A 67 16.17 21.49 16.61
CA ALA A 67 16.54 22.80 16.08
C ALA A 67 17.64 22.68 15.01
N GLY A 68 17.48 23.42 13.91
CA GLY A 68 18.44 23.46 12.80
C GLY A 68 18.41 22.26 11.83
N PHE A 69 17.39 21.39 11.89
CA PHE A 69 17.17 20.35 10.88
C PHE A 69 16.00 20.64 9.94
N ARG A 70 15.10 21.53 10.33
CA ARG A 70 13.98 21.97 9.50
C ARG A 70 14.43 23.11 8.57
N PRO A 71 13.83 23.25 7.38
CA PRO A 71 12.82 22.36 6.82
C PRO A 71 13.39 21.03 6.30
N TRP A 72 12.51 20.05 6.20
CA TRP A 72 12.69 18.77 5.55
C TRP A 72 11.99 18.81 4.20
N ARG A 73 12.62 18.19 3.21
CA ARG A 73 12.04 17.92 1.90
C ARG A 73 11.90 16.43 1.67
N MET A 74 10.87 16.04 0.93
CA MET A 74 10.63 14.65 0.56
C MET A 74 11.37 14.32 -0.74
N LEU A 75 12.30 13.37 -0.67
CA LEU A 75 13.15 12.99 -1.79
C LEU A 75 12.49 11.97 -2.72
N LEU A 76 11.87 10.96 -2.12
CA LEU A 76 11.15 9.88 -2.80
C LEU A 76 10.08 9.27 -1.90
N VAL A 77 9.11 8.58 -2.52
CA VAL A 77 8.13 7.71 -1.84
C VAL A 77 8.01 6.40 -2.61
N VAL A 78 8.27 5.28 -1.93
CA VAL A 78 7.83 3.96 -2.38
C VAL A 78 6.37 3.83 -1.99
N TYR A 79 5.46 3.54 -2.91
CA TYR A 79 4.01 3.54 -2.65
C TYR A 79 3.31 2.32 -3.26
N ASP A 80 1.98 2.31 -3.15
CA ASP A 80 1.08 1.23 -3.58
C ASP A 80 1.12 -0.04 -2.69
N PHE A 81 1.59 0.10 -1.44
CA PHE A 81 1.53 -0.97 -0.45
C PHE A 81 0.10 -1.49 -0.25
N PRO A 82 -0.12 -2.82 -0.25
CA PRO A 82 -1.45 -3.41 -0.07
C PRO A 82 -1.99 -3.22 1.36
N SER A 83 -1.12 -2.98 2.35
CA SER A 83 -1.52 -2.78 3.75
C SER A 83 -0.51 -1.94 4.53
N LYS A 84 -0.96 -1.32 5.63
CA LYS A 84 -0.09 -0.66 6.63
C LYS A 84 1.03 -1.61 7.10
N VAL A 85 0.70 -2.88 7.35
CA VAL A 85 1.67 -3.90 7.80
C VAL A 85 2.81 -4.08 6.79
N SER A 86 2.48 -4.22 5.50
CA SER A 86 3.50 -4.36 4.45
C SER A 86 4.39 -3.11 4.30
N ALA A 87 3.81 -1.91 4.47
CA ALA A 87 4.56 -0.66 4.48
C ALA A 87 5.51 -0.56 5.69
N LEU A 88 5.05 -0.95 6.88
CA LEU A 88 5.88 -0.97 8.10
C LEU A 88 7.03 -1.98 8.00
N GLN A 89 6.80 -3.15 7.40
CA GLN A 89 7.87 -4.12 7.13
C GLN A 89 8.93 -3.58 6.17
N PHE A 90 8.51 -2.84 5.14
CA PHE A 90 9.42 -2.17 4.22
C PHE A 90 10.16 -1.01 4.91
N GLU A 91 9.47 -0.16 5.66
CA GLU A 91 10.06 0.93 6.46
C GLU A 91 11.15 0.41 7.38
N HIS A 92 10.86 -0.61 8.18
CA HIS A 92 11.81 -1.23 9.09
C HIS A 92 13.02 -1.80 8.31
N SER A 93 12.77 -2.51 7.20
CA SER A 93 13.86 -3.03 6.37
C SER A 93 14.73 -1.93 5.76
N PHE A 94 14.15 -0.77 5.45
CA PHE A 94 14.84 0.37 4.88
C PHE A 94 15.64 1.16 5.94
N GLN A 95 15.14 1.23 7.17
CA GLN A 95 15.89 1.77 8.30
C GLN A 95 17.08 0.86 8.68
N HIS A 96 16.91 -0.45 8.54
CA HIS A 96 17.85 -1.48 9.02
C HIS A 96 18.44 -2.34 7.88
N CYS A 97 18.86 -1.74 6.77
CA CYS A 97 19.35 -2.48 5.58
C CYS A 97 20.56 -3.39 5.84
N HIS A 98 21.32 -3.13 6.90
CA HIS A 98 22.47 -3.97 7.30
C HIS A 98 22.07 -5.24 8.05
N GLU A 99 20.85 -5.29 8.59
CA GLU A 99 20.31 -6.39 9.40
C GLU A 99 19.17 -7.12 8.70
N THR A 100 18.45 -6.45 7.78
CA THR A 100 17.25 -7.01 7.15
C THR A 100 17.52 -8.33 6.42
N ARG A 101 16.63 -9.30 6.62
CA ARG A 101 16.61 -10.58 5.90
C ARG A 101 16.19 -10.44 4.43
N HIS A 102 15.61 -9.29 4.05
CA HIS A 102 15.13 -9.05 2.69
C HIS A 102 16.27 -8.77 1.70
N ILE A 103 17.46 -8.43 2.20
CA ILE A 103 18.67 -8.27 1.39
C ILE A 103 19.65 -9.35 1.83
N LYS A 104 20.03 -10.24 0.89
CA LYS A 104 20.99 -11.30 1.16
C LYS A 104 22.33 -10.70 1.59
N GLN A 105 23.06 -11.39 2.46
CA GLN A 105 24.25 -10.85 3.11
C GLN A 105 25.32 -10.42 2.09
N GLU A 106 25.50 -11.19 1.03
CA GLU A 106 26.42 -10.96 -0.08
C GLU A 106 26.06 -9.74 -0.95
N GLU A 107 24.81 -9.30 -0.92
CA GLU A 107 24.31 -8.15 -1.69
C GLU A 107 24.24 -6.86 -0.86
N ARG A 108 24.54 -6.92 0.45
CA ARG A 108 24.43 -5.77 1.35
C ARG A 108 25.52 -4.73 1.07
N ILE A 109 25.07 -3.58 0.57
CA ILE A 109 25.91 -2.39 0.41
C ILE A 109 26.13 -1.64 1.75
N SER A 110 25.21 -1.79 2.70
CA SER A 110 25.32 -1.24 4.05
C SER A 110 25.67 -2.38 4.99
N LYS A 111 26.94 -2.51 5.37
CA LYS A 111 27.47 -3.64 6.15
C LYS A 111 27.27 -3.48 7.67
N ASN A 112 27.15 -2.26 8.15
CA ASN A 112 26.93 -1.91 9.56
C ASN A 112 26.16 -0.59 9.69
N LYS A 113 25.75 -0.23 10.91
CA LYS A 113 24.97 1.00 11.21
C LYS A 113 25.66 2.30 10.77
N LEU A 114 26.99 2.32 10.70
CA LEU A 114 27.78 3.50 10.31
C LEU A 114 27.90 3.63 8.79
N SER A 115 27.87 2.51 8.07
CA SER A 115 27.82 2.46 6.61
C SER A 115 26.43 2.82 6.08
N GLY A 116 26.31 3.19 4.80
CA GLY A 116 24.99 3.42 4.20
C GLY A 116 24.39 4.81 4.41
N ARG A 117 25.21 5.80 4.79
CA ARG A 117 24.76 7.16 5.14
C ARG A 117 24.55 8.11 3.98
N THR A 118 25.11 7.82 2.80
CA THR A 118 25.00 8.72 1.64
C THR A 118 23.69 8.50 0.89
N LEU A 119 23.27 9.50 0.11
CA LEU A 119 22.10 9.41 -0.76
C LEU A 119 22.15 8.16 -1.66
N HIS A 120 23.29 7.90 -2.29
CA HIS A 120 23.46 6.72 -3.16
C HIS A 120 23.20 5.39 -2.43
N HIS A 121 23.59 5.28 -1.16
CA HIS A 121 23.28 4.08 -0.39
C HIS A 121 21.78 3.98 -0.08
N LYS A 122 21.12 5.10 0.25
CA LYS A 122 19.66 5.11 0.49
C LYS A 122 18.90 4.69 -0.76
N VAL A 123 19.24 5.26 -1.91
CA VAL A 123 18.64 4.93 -3.21
C VAL A 123 18.89 3.47 -3.59
N ALA A 124 20.13 2.99 -3.50
CA ALA A 124 20.45 1.61 -3.84
C ALA A 124 19.79 0.61 -2.88
N ASN A 125 19.66 0.91 -1.58
CA ASN A 125 18.90 0.06 -0.66
C ASN A 125 17.41 -0.03 -1.01
N VAL A 126 16.78 1.04 -1.53
CA VAL A 126 15.40 0.95 -2.05
C VAL A 126 15.35 -0.05 -3.21
N ALA A 127 16.26 0.03 -4.18
CA ALA A 127 16.33 -0.91 -5.29
C ALA A 127 16.56 -2.37 -4.83
N LEU A 128 17.47 -2.58 -3.86
CA LEU A 128 17.72 -3.89 -3.24
C LEU A 128 16.47 -4.46 -2.55
N LEU A 129 15.71 -3.62 -1.85
CA LEU A 129 14.48 -4.07 -1.18
C LEU A 129 13.40 -4.43 -2.19
N LEU A 130 13.17 -3.59 -3.21
CA LEU A 130 12.16 -3.82 -4.24
C LEU A 130 12.38 -5.13 -5.02
N ARG A 131 13.63 -5.58 -5.16
CA ARG A 131 13.94 -6.88 -5.81
C ARG A 131 13.96 -8.08 -4.87
N SER A 132 13.79 -7.87 -3.56
CA SER A 132 13.77 -8.97 -2.59
C SER A 132 12.67 -9.97 -2.92
N SER A 133 12.83 -11.23 -2.51
CA SER A 133 11.86 -12.30 -2.75
C SER A 133 10.46 -12.01 -2.23
N TYR A 134 10.31 -11.12 -1.26
CA TYR A 134 9.02 -10.71 -0.72
C TYR A 134 8.46 -9.48 -1.46
N PHE A 135 9.19 -8.37 -1.46
CA PHE A 135 8.66 -7.10 -1.97
C PHE A 135 8.52 -7.06 -3.50
N ARG A 136 9.22 -7.92 -4.25
CA ARG A 136 9.08 -8.01 -5.72
C ARG A 136 7.69 -8.42 -6.20
N HIS A 137 6.90 -9.06 -5.34
CA HIS A 137 5.53 -9.49 -5.65
C HIS A 137 4.49 -8.42 -5.29
N LEU A 138 4.91 -7.37 -4.60
CA LEU A 138 4.06 -6.23 -4.33
C LEU A 138 4.10 -5.28 -5.53
N PRO A 139 2.99 -4.61 -5.86
CA PRO A 139 2.86 -3.70 -6.99
C PRO A 139 3.51 -2.33 -6.71
N LEU A 140 4.67 -2.33 -6.07
CA LEU A 140 5.30 -1.12 -5.55
C LEU A 140 5.91 -0.30 -6.66
N LYS A 141 5.77 1.01 -6.53
CA LYS A 141 6.30 2.02 -7.44
C LYS A 141 7.04 3.07 -6.64
N VAL A 142 7.87 3.86 -7.30
CA VAL A 142 8.67 4.89 -6.64
C VAL A 142 8.41 6.25 -7.28
N LEU A 143 7.80 7.14 -6.50
CA LEU A 143 7.78 8.57 -6.81
C LEU A 143 9.14 9.16 -6.46
N VAL A 144 9.72 9.92 -7.38
CA VAL A 144 10.98 10.64 -7.18
C VAL A 144 10.70 12.12 -7.40
N PHE A 145 11.09 12.94 -6.43
CA PHE A 145 10.81 14.38 -6.44
C PHE A 145 12.03 15.26 -6.67
N GLU A 146 13.21 14.65 -6.74
CA GLU A 146 14.50 15.33 -6.74
C GLU A 146 15.42 14.73 -7.80
N GLU A 147 15.98 15.58 -8.65
CA GLU A 147 16.81 15.14 -9.77
C GLU A 147 18.03 14.32 -9.32
N ALA A 148 18.66 14.71 -8.20
CA ALA A 148 19.79 13.97 -7.62
C ALA A 148 19.44 12.53 -7.23
N VAL A 149 18.19 12.28 -6.83
CA VAL A 149 17.68 10.94 -6.51
C VAL A 149 17.46 10.15 -7.80
N TYR A 150 16.82 10.77 -8.79
CA TYR A 150 16.58 10.16 -10.11
C TYR A 150 17.90 9.77 -10.77
N ASN A 151 18.86 10.69 -10.81
CA ASN A 151 20.21 10.46 -11.32
C ASN A 151 20.94 9.38 -10.52
N SER A 152 20.73 9.28 -9.19
CA SER A 152 21.29 8.19 -8.40
C SER A 152 20.70 6.82 -8.74
N PHE A 153 19.42 6.73 -9.10
CA PHE A 153 18.83 5.48 -9.60
C PHE A 153 19.40 5.13 -10.98
N MET A 154 19.46 6.10 -11.90
CA MET A 154 19.96 5.90 -13.27
C MET A 154 21.44 5.52 -13.30
N ASN A 155 22.28 6.21 -12.51
CA ASN A 155 23.71 5.89 -12.39
C ASN A 155 23.94 4.52 -11.75
N ASN A 156 22.97 4.02 -10.96
CA ASN A 156 22.99 2.73 -10.29
C ASN A 156 24.38 2.36 -9.73
N LYS A 157 24.97 3.26 -8.93
CA LYS A 157 26.39 3.19 -8.48
C LYS A 157 26.82 1.84 -7.91
N PHE A 158 25.90 1.09 -7.33
CA PHE A 158 26.15 -0.21 -6.70
C PHE A 158 25.65 -1.41 -7.53
N VAL A 159 25.28 -1.20 -8.79
CA VAL A 159 24.86 -2.22 -9.76
C VAL A 159 23.78 -3.15 -9.19
N THR A 160 22.68 -2.56 -8.73
CA THR A 160 21.60 -3.29 -8.04
C THR A 160 20.61 -4.00 -8.97
N CYS A 161 20.89 -4.07 -10.28
CA CYS A 161 20.01 -4.49 -11.39
C CYS A 161 18.71 -3.66 -11.54
N SER A 162 18.35 -3.34 -12.79
CA SER A 162 17.46 -2.23 -13.14
C SER A 162 16.17 -2.67 -13.84
N HIS A 163 15.06 -2.69 -13.09
CA HIS A 163 13.72 -2.26 -13.52
C HIS A 163 12.96 -1.88 -12.26
N VAL A 164 13.12 -0.63 -11.81
CA VAL A 164 12.28 -0.02 -10.79
C VAL A 164 11.27 0.84 -11.53
N ASP A 165 9.97 0.69 -11.24
CA ASP A 165 8.93 1.57 -11.79
C ASP A 165 9.06 2.95 -11.12
N LEU A 166 9.79 3.84 -11.80
CA LEU A 166 10.15 5.18 -11.34
C LEU A 166 9.27 6.21 -12.05
N LEU A 167 8.64 7.06 -11.25
CA LEU A 167 7.98 8.26 -11.75
C LEU A 167 8.67 9.49 -11.18
N ASN A 168 9.38 10.22 -12.06
CA ASN A 168 9.94 11.53 -11.74
C ASN A 168 8.86 12.60 -11.88
N THR A 169 8.61 13.36 -10.82
CA THR A 169 7.50 14.33 -10.75
C THR A 169 7.79 15.40 -9.71
N ASN A 170 7.03 16.51 -9.69
CA ASN A 170 7.07 17.46 -8.58
C ASN A 170 6.17 16.99 -7.42
N PHE A 171 6.61 17.16 -6.17
CA PHE A 171 5.86 16.76 -4.97
C PHE A 171 4.51 17.48 -4.87
N ASN A 172 4.50 18.80 -5.00
CA ASN A 172 3.28 19.60 -4.89
C ASN A 172 2.34 19.33 -6.08
N GLU A 173 2.86 19.21 -7.30
CA GLU A 173 2.01 18.89 -8.46
C GLU A 173 1.34 17.52 -8.30
N TYR A 174 2.09 16.50 -7.87
CA TYR A 174 1.55 15.16 -7.69
C TYR A 174 0.47 15.11 -6.61
N PHE A 175 0.75 15.68 -5.43
CA PHE A 175 -0.16 15.56 -4.29
C PHE A 175 -1.22 16.67 -4.21
N SER A 176 -1.04 17.83 -4.84
CA SER A 176 -2.12 18.83 -4.95
C SER A 176 -3.29 18.30 -5.78
N VAL A 177 -3.03 17.40 -6.73
CA VAL A 177 -4.09 16.67 -7.43
C VAL A 177 -4.80 15.69 -6.49
N MET A 178 -4.06 15.05 -5.57
CA MET A 178 -4.67 14.16 -4.57
C MET A 178 -5.55 14.92 -3.56
N GLU A 179 -5.17 16.12 -3.12
CA GLU A 179 -6.00 16.94 -2.22
C GLU A 179 -7.20 17.56 -2.94
N LYS A 180 -7.07 17.89 -4.23
CA LYS A 180 -8.15 18.46 -5.04
C LYS A 180 -9.16 17.44 -5.57
N ASP A 181 -9.01 16.14 -5.33
CA ASP A 181 -10.04 15.14 -5.68
C ASP A 181 -11.26 15.14 -4.72
N LEU A 182 -11.59 16.32 -4.16
CA LEU A 182 -12.94 16.72 -3.77
C LEU A 182 -13.61 17.70 -4.77
N ASP A 183 -12.87 18.33 -5.69
CA ASP A 183 -13.35 19.26 -6.71
C ASP A 183 -12.41 19.35 -7.94
N SER A 184 -12.92 18.93 -9.10
CA SER A 184 -12.26 18.73 -10.40
C SER A 184 -11.24 19.81 -10.86
N THR A 185 -10.04 19.39 -11.32
CA THR A 185 -9.43 19.70 -12.67
C THR A 185 -7.88 19.48 -12.76
N VAL A 186 -7.35 18.24 -13.00
CA VAL A 186 -6.05 17.97 -13.69
C VAL A 186 -6.03 16.58 -14.38
N ASP A 187 -5.75 16.50 -15.68
CA ASP A 187 -6.10 15.36 -16.59
C ASP A 187 -5.27 14.07 -16.56
N SER A 188 -4.13 14.00 -15.84
CA SER A 188 -3.32 12.76 -15.84
C SER A 188 -3.62 11.82 -14.67
N TRP A 189 -3.88 12.39 -13.48
CA TRP A 189 -4.22 11.65 -12.26
C TRP A 189 -5.73 11.50 -12.02
N LYS A 190 -6.54 12.41 -12.59
CA LYS A 190 -7.99 12.23 -12.72
C LYS A 190 -8.30 10.80 -13.14
N THR A 191 -7.65 10.29 -14.17
CA THR A 191 -7.86 8.93 -14.70
C THR A 191 -7.63 7.80 -13.69
N ARG A 192 -6.89 8.01 -12.59
CA ARG A 192 -6.69 6.98 -11.56
C ARG A 192 -7.74 7.04 -10.46
N HIS A 193 -8.14 8.22 -9.99
CA HIS A 193 -9.08 8.35 -8.87
C HIS A 193 -10.54 8.59 -9.30
N THR A 194 -10.81 9.29 -10.42
CA THR A 194 -12.16 9.32 -11.02
C THR A 194 -12.58 7.91 -11.46
N ASN A 195 -11.64 7.15 -12.03
CA ASN A 195 -11.83 5.75 -12.36
C ASN A 195 -12.11 4.90 -11.10
N GLU A 196 -11.52 5.19 -9.93
CA GLU A 196 -11.82 4.44 -8.71
C GLU A 196 -13.26 4.63 -8.21
N ASN A 197 -13.80 5.85 -8.31
CA ASN A 197 -15.19 6.12 -7.93
C ASN A 197 -16.17 5.55 -8.97
N GLU A 198 -15.85 5.64 -10.26
CA GLU A 198 -16.64 5.03 -11.33
C GLU A 198 -16.63 3.50 -11.26
N ILE A 199 -15.45 2.89 -11.12
CA ILE A 199 -15.29 1.45 -10.86
C ILE A 199 -16.09 1.05 -9.64
N TRP A 200 -16.07 1.87 -8.58
CA TRP A 200 -16.81 1.59 -7.37
C TRP A 200 -18.33 1.60 -7.61
N SER A 201 -18.85 2.59 -8.32
CA SER A 201 -20.27 2.65 -8.71
C SER A 201 -20.66 1.45 -9.57
N MET A 202 -19.85 1.10 -10.57
CA MET A 202 -20.06 -0.08 -11.41
C MET A 202 -20.03 -1.37 -10.60
N ALA A 203 -19.11 -1.49 -9.63
CA ALA A 203 -18.98 -2.67 -8.77
C ALA A 203 -20.19 -2.84 -7.87
N LYS A 204 -20.71 -1.74 -7.31
CA LYS A 204 -21.93 -1.75 -6.51
C LYS A 204 -23.12 -2.26 -7.34
N GLU A 205 -23.29 -1.73 -8.55
CA GLU A 205 -24.36 -2.14 -9.45
C GLU A 205 -24.24 -3.62 -9.87
N ALA A 206 -23.07 -4.04 -10.35
CA ALA A 206 -22.86 -5.40 -10.84
C ALA A 206 -22.94 -6.46 -9.75
N VAL A 207 -22.42 -6.18 -8.55
CA VAL A 207 -22.28 -7.17 -7.47
C VAL A 207 -23.44 -7.17 -6.49
N ILE A 208 -23.91 -5.99 -6.07
CA ILE A 208 -24.93 -5.88 -5.02
C ILE A 208 -26.34 -5.92 -5.63
N LEU A 209 -26.54 -5.31 -6.80
CA LEU A 209 -27.88 -5.20 -7.42
C LEU A 209 -28.13 -6.27 -8.50
N GLY A 210 -27.08 -6.82 -9.12
CA GLY A 210 -27.19 -7.66 -10.32
C GLY A 210 -27.30 -9.18 -10.12
N SER A 211 -27.33 -9.69 -8.89
CA SER A 211 -27.30 -11.12 -8.55
C SER A 211 -26.37 -11.95 -9.47
N PRO A 212 -25.07 -11.61 -9.56
CA PRO A 212 -24.20 -12.15 -10.60
C PRO A 212 -23.79 -13.60 -10.29
N ARG A 213 -23.30 -14.28 -11.33
CA ARG A 213 -22.56 -15.56 -11.19
C ARG A 213 -21.08 -15.30 -11.43
N CYS A 214 -20.22 -16.04 -10.75
CA CYS A 214 -18.78 -15.97 -11.01
C CYS A 214 -18.50 -16.40 -12.46
N ALA A 215 -17.87 -15.55 -13.26
CA ALA A 215 -17.57 -15.85 -14.67
C ALA A 215 -16.51 -16.95 -14.87
N LEU A 216 -15.98 -17.56 -13.79
CA LEU A 216 -15.06 -18.70 -13.84
C LEU A 216 -15.70 -20.00 -13.34
N CYS A 217 -16.22 -20.03 -12.12
CA CYS A 217 -16.82 -21.25 -11.56
C CYS A 217 -18.32 -21.37 -11.79
N LEU A 218 -18.96 -20.34 -12.35
CA LEU A 218 -20.40 -20.24 -12.61
C LEU A 218 -21.28 -20.31 -11.35
N GLU A 219 -20.73 -20.41 -10.15
CA GLU A 219 -21.53 -20.36 -8.92
C GLU A 219 -22.17 -18.97 -8.72
N PRO A 220 -23.41 -18.90 -8.20
CA PRO A 220 -24.03 -17.66 -7.77
C PRO A 220 -23.15 -16.93 -6.75
N ILE A 221 -23.09 -15.61 -6.85
CA ILE A 221 -22.37 -14.77 -5.91
C ILE A 221 -23.39 -14.17 -4.94
N GLU A 222 -23.49 -14.78 -3.77
CA GLU A 222 -24.24 -14.24 -2.65
C GLU A 222 -23.31 -13.33 -1.85
N GLN A 223 -23.70 -12.06 -1.72
CA GLN A 223 -22.93 -11.07 -0.97
C GLN A 223 -23.71 -10.46 0.16
N VAL A 224 -25.02 -10.68 0.28
CA VAL A 224 -25.79 -10.10 1.38
C VAL A 224 -25.54 -10.95 2.62
N PRO A 225 -24.82 -10.43 3.64
CA PRO A 225 -24.57 -11.16 4.86
C PRO A 225 -25.88 -11.31 5.63
N GLU A 226 -26.26 -12.55 5.94
CA GLU A 226 -27.25 -12.82 6.98
C GLU A 226 -26.51 -13.03 8.30
N THR A 227 -27.02 -12.45 9.39
CA THR A 227 -26.51 -12.71 10.73
C THR A 227 -27.68 -12.89 11.67
N SER A 228 -27.62 -13.95 12.49
CA SER A 228 -28.61 -14.19 13.54
C SER A 228 -28.39 -13.30 14.77
N SER A 229 -27.24 -12.63 14.88
CA SER A 229 -26.85 -11.82 16.04
C SER A 229 -26.24 -10.48 15.64
N PRO A 230 -26.55 -9.38 16.34
CA PRO A 230 -25.93 -8.08 16.09
C PRO A 230 -24.41 -8.13 16.29
N ILE A 231 -23.66 -7.63 15.31
CA ILE A 231 -22.20 -7.48 15.41
C ILE A 231 -21.91 -6.12 16.03
N SER A 232 -21.55 -6.11 17.31
CA SER A 232 -21.31 -4.87 18.08
C SER A 232 -19.83 -4.62 18.38
N LYS A 233 -19.02 -5.68 18.38
CA LYS A 233 -17.58 -5.63 18.67
C LYS A 233 -16.77 -6.19 17.53
N ARG A 234 -15.51 -5.75 17.43
CA ARG A 234 -14.52 -6.27 16.46
C ARG A 234 -14.34 -7.78 16.55
N SER A 235 -14.37 -8.36 17.75
CA SER A 235 -14.26 -9.81 17.93
C SER A 235 -15.49 -10.57 17.43
N ASP A 236 -16.67 -9.94 17.43
CA ASP A 236 -17.88 -10.50 16.81
C ASP A 236 -17.73 -10.51 15.28
N LEU A 237 -17.22 -9.40 14.70
CA LEU A 237 -16.95 -9.32 13.26
C LEU A 237 -15.90 -10.34 12.83
N GLN A 238 -14.82 -10.51 13.61
CA GLN A 238 -13.80 -11.50 13.31
C GLN A 238 -14.36 -12.93 13.35
N ARG A 239 -15.20 -13.24 14.35
CA ARG A 239 -15.90 -14.54 14.42
C ARG A 239 -16.82 -14.75 13.21
N TYR A 240 -17.62 -13.74 12.86
CA TYR A 240 -18.50 -13.76 11.71
C TYR A 240 -17.74 -14.05 10.40
N LEU A 241 -16.65 -13.34 10.16
CA LEU A 241 -15.81 -13.53 8.96
C LEU A 241 -15.04 -14.86 8.94
N GLN A 242 -14.93 -15.54 10.08
CA GLN A 242 -14.33 -16.88 10.19
C GLN A 242 -15.37 -18.00 10.04
N SER A 243 -16.62 -17.77 10.46
CA SER A 243 -17.70 -18.76 10.38
C SER A 243 -18.39 -18.76 9.02
N GLU A 244 -18.60 -17.58 8.44
CA GLU A 244 -19.31 -17.43 7.17
C GLU A 244 -18.33 -17.36 6.00
N SER A 245 -18.60 -18.15 4.96
CA SER A 245 -17.88 -18.03 3.70
C SER A 245 -18.44 -16.84 2.92
N LEU A 246 -18.12 -15.61 3.33
CA LEU A 246 -18.35 -14.43 2.51
C LEU A 246 -17.15 -14.27 1.57
N PRO A 247 -17.22 -14.76 0.30
CA PRO A 247 -16.08 -14.73 -0.58
C PRO A 247 -15.72 -13.27 -0.89
N LEU A 248 -14.43 -13.00 -1.06
CA LEU A 248 -14.00 -11.76 -1.69
C LEU A 248 -14.43 -11.79 -3.16
N VAL A 249 -15.20 -10.80 -3.57
CA VAL A 249 -15.72 -10.68 -4.94
C VAL A 249 -15.10 -9.47 -5.61
N THR A 250 -14.73 -9.59 -6.87
CA THR A 250 -14.22 -8.49 -7.68
C THR A 250 -14.89 -8.49 -9.05
N MET A 251 -14.61 -7.48 -9.87
CA MET A 251 -15.16 -7.37 -11.22
C MET A 251 -14.09 -6.94 -12.23
N CYS A 252 -14.37 -7.18 -13.50
CA CYS A 252 -13.65 -6.50 -14.56
C CYS A 252 -13.95 -5.00 -14.52
N TYR A 253 -12.91 -4.17 -14.43
CA TYR A 253 -13.05 -2.71 -14.43
C TYR A 253 -13.01 -2.08 -15.84
N ASN A 254 -13.20 -2.88 -16.89
CA ASN A 254 -13.49 -2.34 -18.22
C ASN A 254 -14.96 -1.87 -18.24
N PRO A 255 -15.26 -0.60 -18.57
CA PRO A 255 -16.63 -0.07 -18.61
C PRO A 255 -17.64 -0.89 -19.42
N GLN A 256 -17.17 -1.59 -20.46
CA GLN A 256 -17.98 -2.42 -21.35
C GLN A 256 -18.11 -3.88 -20.89
N CYS A 257 -17.46 -4.26 -19.79
CA CYS A 257 -17.54 -5.61 -19.23
C CYS A 257 -18.36 -5.60 -17.94
N ARG A 258 -19.06 -6.70 -17.69
CA ARG A 258 -19.86 -6.92 -16.48
C ARG A 258 -19.46 -8.20 -15.76
N ASP A 259 -18.34 -8.82 -16.14
CA ASP A 259 -17.86 -10.04 -15.49
C ASP A 259 -17.54 -9.77 -14.03
N VAL A 260 -18.13 -10.60 -13.17
CA VAL A 260 -17.87 -10.66 -11.74
C VAL A 260 -17.17 -11.98 -11.41
N PHE A 261 -16.29 -11.96 -10.44
CA PHE A 261 -15.48 -13.11 -10.06
C PHE A 261 -15.35 -13.25 -8.55
N HIS A 262 -15.31 -14.49 -8.06
CA HIS A 262 -14.60 -14.75 -6.82
C HIS A 262 -13.13 -14.37 -7.00
N LEU A 263 -12.59 -13.58 -6.08
CA LEU A 263 -11.18 -13.19 -6.10
C LEU A 263 -10.27 -14.43 -6.04
N SER A 264 -10.69 -15.47 -5.31
CA SER A 264 -9.99 -16.77 -5.25
C SER A 264 -9.95 -17.49 -6.60
N CYS A 265 -11.06 -17.52 -7.35
CA CYS A 265 -11.10 -18.11 -8.69
C CYS A 265 -10.16 -17.38 -9.66
N LEU A 266 -10.14 -16.04 -9.64
CA LEU A 266 -9.19 -15.27 -10.44
C LEU A 266 -7.76 -15.51 -10.00
N GLY A 267 -7.50 -15.55 -8.69
CA GLY A 267 -6.18 -15.84 -8.14
C GLY A 267 -5.64 -17.16 -8.67
N HIS A 268 -6.43 -18.24 -8.55
CA HIS A 268 -6.05 -19.57 -9.04
C HIS A 268 -5.77 -19.59 -10.54
N ARG A 269 -6.61 -18.91 -11.34
CA ARG A 269 -6.38 -18.78 -12.78
C ARG A 269 -5.08 -18.06 -13.11
N PHE A 270 -4.81 -16.94 -12.45
CA PHE A 270 -3.63 -16.10 -12.71
C PHE A 270 -2.33 -16.70 -12.19
N THR A 271 -2.38 -17.56 -11.17
CA THR A 271 -1.19 -18.27 -10.69
C THR A 271 -0.85 -19.47 -11.55
N ASN A 272 -1.86 -20.13 -12.13
CA ASN A 272 -1.65 -21.32 -12.97
C ASN A 272 -1.23 -20.98 -14.41
N SER A 273 -1.42 -19.73 -14.87
CA SER A 273 -1.03 -19.31 -16.22
C SER A 273 0.48 -19.17 -16.40
N ASP A 274 1.22 -18.91 -15.31
CA ASP A 274 2.63 -18.51 -15.40
C ASP A 274 3.60 -19.70 -15.28
N GLY A 275 3.11 -20.94 -15.14
CA GLY A 275 3.93 -22.16 -15.04
C GLY A 275 4.80 -22.27 -13.78
N PHE A 276 4.92 -21.18 -13.01
CA PHE A 276 5.54 -21.14 -11.70
C PHE A 276 4.45 -21.17 -10.62
N GLN A 277 4.64 -21.97 -9.57
CA GLN A 277 3.77 -22.00 -8.38
C GLN A 277 3.91 -20.71 -7.55
N SER A 278 3.59 -19.55 -8.13
CA SER A 278 3.53 -18.30 -7.40
C SER A 278 2.24 -18.28 -6.58
N LEU A 279 2.34 -17.92 -5.30
CA LEU A 279 1.16 -17.70 -4.45
C LEU A 279 0.48 -16.35 -4.73
N ILE A 280 1.19 -15.42 -5.37
CA ILE A 280 0.70 -14.09 -5.71
C ILE A 280 0.65 -14.01 -7.24
N PRO A 281 -0.53 -13.73 -7.84
CA PRO A 281 -0.66 -13.49 -9.28
C PRO A 281 0.36 -12.48 -9.81
N ALA A 282 0.76 -12.65 -11.08
CA ALA A 282 1.49 -11.59 -11.78
C ALA A 282 0.73 -10.26 -11.71
N THR A 283 1.48 -9.16 -11.80
CA THR A 283 0.92 -7.82 -11.63
C THR A 283 -0.15 -7.50 -12.68
N VAL A 284 -0.05 -8.05 -13.90
CA VAL A 284 -0.99 -7.81 -14.99
C VAL A 284 -1.46 -9.12 -15.59
N ASN A 285 -2.77 -9.32 -15.60
CA ASN A 285 -3.47 -10.45 -16.19
C ASN A 285 -4.55 -9.96 -17.17
N ARG A 286 -5.42 -10.85 -17.66
CA ARG A 286 -6.49 -10.50 -18.60
C ARG A 286 -7.84 -11.06 -18.20
N CYS A 287 -8.88 -10.27 -18.41
CA CYS A 287 -10.27 -10.72 -18.30
C CYS A 287 -10.56 -11.85 -19.31
N CYS A 288 -11.35 -12.87 -18.95
CA CYS A 288 -11.76 -13.92 -19.90
C CYS A 288 -12.68 -13.42 -21.01
N SER A 289 -13.60 -12.50 -20.70
CA SER A 289 -14.63 -12.12 -21.68
C SER A 289 -14.20 -10.96 -22.56
N CYS A 290 -13.63 -9.90 -21.99
CA CYS A 290 -13.26 -8.69 -22.76
C CYS A 290 -11.75 -8.53 -23.04
N ASN A 291 -10.90 -9.46 -22.54
CA ASN A 291 -9.45 -9.44 -22.72
C ASN A 291 -8.71 -8.18 -22.18
N ALA A 292 -9.41 -7.30 -21.44
CA ALA A 292 -8.84 -6.11 -20.81
C ALA A 292 -7.75 -6.49 -19.80
N LYS A 293 -6.71 -5.64 -19.70
CA LYS A 293 -5.64 -5.80 -18.72
C LYS A 293 -6.21 -5.60 -17.31
N LEU A 294 -5.98 -6.56 -16.44
CA LEU A 294 -6.41 -6.57 -15.04
C LEU A 294 -5.21 -6.57 -14.11
N GLU A 295 -5.10 -5.55 -13.26
CA GLU A 295 -4.07 -5.46 -12.23
C GLU A 295 -4.56 -6.13 -10.94
N TRP A 296 -3.78 -7.08 -10.41
CA TRP A 296 -4.18 -7.83 -9.20
C TRP A 296 -4.45 -6.91 -8.00
N ARG A 297 -3.65 -5.85 -7.85
CA ARG A 297 -3.85 -4.83 -6.80
C ARG A 297 -5.21 -4.17 -6.90
N THR A 298 -5.59 -3.74 -8.11
CA THR A 298 -6.86 -3.06 -8.37
C THR A 298 -8.01 -4.01 -8.10
N LEU A 299 -7.91 -5.27 -8.52
CA LEU A 299 -8.92 -6.31 -8.23
C LEU A 299 -9.07 -6.56 -6.72
N ALA A 300 -7.97 -6.69 -5.98
CA ALA A 300 -7.99 -6.86 -4.53
C ALA A 300 -8.54 -5.62 -3.80
N LYS A 301 -8.23 -4.42 -4.31
CA LYS A 301 -8.78 -3.16 -3.81
C LYS A 301 -10.28 -3.07 -4.00
N ILE A 302 -10.79 -3.39 -5.19
CA ILE A 302 -12.23 -3.50 -5.46
C ILE A 302 -12.87 -4.51 -4.50
N ALA A 303 -12.26 -5.69 -4.33
CA ALA A 303 -12.86 -6.76 -3.54
C ALA A 303 -12.95 -6.46 -2.04
N THR A 304 -11.86 -5.92 -1.47
CA THR A 304 -11.82 -5.58 -0.06
C THR A 304 -12.72 -4.38 0.25
N LYS A 305 -12.81 -3.42 -0.67
CA LYS A 305 -13.74 -2.28 -0.60
C LYS A 305 -15.20 -2.74 -0.72
N LEU A 306 -15.53 -3.61 -1.68
CA LEU A 306 -16.86 -4.23 -1.83
C LEU A 306 -17.32 -4.88 -0.53
N ARG A 307 -16.50 -5.78 0.02
CA ARG A 307 -16.81 -6.46 1.28
C ARG A 307 -17.02 -5.47 2.44
N TYR A 308 -16.21 -4.42 2.52
CA TYR A 308 -16.39 -3.39 3.54
C TYR A 308 -17.76 -2.71 3.46
N TYR A 309 -18.17 -2.26 2.28
CA TYR A 309 -19.46 -1.58 2.14
C TYR A 309 -20.64 -2.51 2.32
N VAL A 310 -20.55 -3.73 1.78
CA VAL A 310 -21.57 -4.77 1.98
C VAL A 310 -21.81 -5.01 3.48
N LEU A 311 -20.73 -5.19 4.26
CA LEU A 311 -20.84 -5.39 5.71
C LEU A 311 -21.34 -4.13 6.42
N LYS A 312 -20.82 -2.95 6.05
CA LYS A 312 -21.22 -1.68 6.64
C LYS A 312 -22.71 -1.39 6.42
N ASP A 313 -23.18 -1.50 5.18
CA ASP A 313 -24.53 -1.13 4.76
C ASP A 313 -25.55 -2.21 5.18
N SER A 314 -25.23 -3.49 4.96
CA SER A 314 -26.18 -4.60 5.22
C SER A 314 -26.30 -4.94 6.71
N LEU A 315 -25.21 -4.86 7.47
CA LEU A 315 -25.21 -5.17 8.91
C LEU A 315 -25.24 -3.93 9.81
N GLN A 316 -25.32 -2.72 9.22
CA GLN A 316 -25.34 -1.44 9.94
C GLN A 316 -24.22 -1.31 10.97
N LEU A 317 -23.01 -1.76 10.61
CA LEU A 317 -21.90 -1.86 11.56
C LEU A 317 -21.44 -0.47 12.01
N PRO A 318 -21.23 -0.25 13.32
CA PRO A 318 -20.63 0.98 13.83
C PRO A 318 -19.23 1.20 13.23
N SER A 319 -18.85 2.45 12.93
CA SER A 319 -17.55 2.76 12.31
C SER A 319 -16.37 2.25 13.14
N GLN A 320 -16.45 2.31 14.47
CA GLN A 320 -15.47 1.73 15.41
C GLN A 320 -15.24 0.21 15.27
N VAL A 321 -16.19 -0.54 14.70
CA VAL A 321 -16.05 -1.98 14.45
C VAL A 321 -15.24 -2.23 13.18
N LEU A 322 -15.37 -1.34 12.19
CA LEU A 322 -14.77 -1.44 10.87
C LEU A 322 -13.40 -0.75 10.77
N GLU A 323 -13.23 0.34 11.49
CA GLU A 323 -12.02 1.15 11.49
C GLU A 323 -10.98 0.52 12.43
N ASN A 324 -9.73 0.54 11.99
CA ASN A 324 -8.63 0.34 12.93
C ASN A 324 -8.37 1.68 13.63
N ASP A 325 -8.14 1.66 14.95
CA ASP A 325 -7.66 2.79 15.78
C ASP A 325 -6.23 3.25 15.41
N ASP A 326 -5.89 3.26 14.12
CA ASP A 326 -4.54 3.18 13.61
C ASP A 326 -3.95 4.51 13.12
N ASN A 327 -4.54 5.64 13.52
CA ASN A 327 -3.93 6.97 13.38
C ASN A 327 -2.62 7.14 14.21
N TYR A 328 -2.12 6.07 14.82
CA TYR A 328 -0.74 5.99 15.32
C TYR A 328 0.24 5.93 14.15
N GLU A 329 0.62 7.10 13.64
CA GLU A 329 1.80 7.31 12.81
C GLU A 329 3.04 6.96 13.64
N SER A 330 3.91 6.09 13.12
CA SER A 330 5.10 5.62 13.83
C SER A 330 5.97 6.80 14.28
N GLN A 331 6.03 7.03 15.58
CA GLN A 331 7.05 7.89 16.21
C GLN A 331 8.30 7.04 16.44
N ASN A 332 8.96 6.60 15.37
CA ASN A 332 10.16 5.77 15.51
C ASN A 332 11.31 6.57 16.14
N VAL A 333 11.58 6.27 17.41
CA VAL A 333 12.78 6.59 18.19
C VAL A 333 13.86 5.61 17.76
N ASN A 334 14.58 5.95 16.68
CA ASN A 334 15.88 5.30 16.44
C ASN A 334 16.94 6.12 17.18
N ASP A 335 17.33 5.61 18.36
CA ASP A 335 18.50 6.04 19.10
C ASP A 335 19.78 5.76 18.29
N SER A 336 20.69 6.74 18.37
CA SER A 336 22.07 6.84 17.91
C SER A 336 22.71 5.56 17.37
#